data_AF-A0A0W8FW08-F1
#
_entry.id   AF-A0A0W8FW08-F1
#
_cell.length_a   1.000
_cell.length_b   1.000
_cell.length_c   1.000
_cell.angle_alpha   90.00
_cell.angle_beta   90.00
_cell.angle_gamma   90.00
#
_symmetry.space_group_name_H-M   'P 1'
#
loop_
_entity.id
_entity.type
_entity.pdbx_description
1 polymer ?
#
loop_
_entity_poly.entity_id
_entity_poly.type
_entity_poly.pdbx_seq_one_letter_code
_entity_poly.pdbx_strand_id
1 'polypeptide(L)'
;MNENDDIFDLDNLSDEKIRSEFKSQYDSEVKVDHGKEYVEEKLWEKVERIGRKISFAKDIKALFNYMIDPSVAWYRKSIVVGALIYFISPIDAIPDIAPLVGYLDDLGVITAVLKYMGSELIPYYN
;
A
#
# COMPACT_ATOMS: atom_id res chain seq x y z
N MET A 1 -14.97 -27.19 1.95
CA MET A 1 -13.64 -26.56 1.87
C MET A 1 -13.97 -25.09 1.66
N ASN A 2 -13.89 -24.26 2.70
CA ASN A 2 -14.33 -22.87 2.65
C ASN A 2 -13.14 -22.01 2.24
N GLU A 3 -13.28 -21.27 1.14
CA GLU A 3 -12.25 -20.39 0.56
C GLU A 3 -12.17 -19.03 1.29
N ASN A 4 -12.20 -19.04 2.62
CA ASN A 4 -12.14 -17.84 3.46
C ASN A 4 -10.87 -17.77 4.35
N ASP A 5 -9.95 -18.72 4.21
CA ASP A 5 -8.84 -18.88 5.15
C ASP A 5 -7.58 -18.06 4.80
N ASP A 6 -7.58 -17.31 3.70
CA ASP A 6 -6.48 -16.41 3.32
C ASP A 6 -6.88 -14.93 3.34
N ILE A 7 -7.91 -14.58 4.11
CA ILE A 7 -8.01 -13.21 4.65
C ILE A 7 -6.87 -13.10 5.66
N PHE A 8 -5.70 -12.74 5.12
CA PHE A 8 -4.77 -11.84 5.75
C PHE A 8 -4.33 -12.36 7.13
N ASP A 9 -3.13 -12.96 7.21
CA ASP A 9 -2.45 -13.18 8.49
C ASP A 9 -1.99 -11.83 9.06
N LEU A 10 -2.98 -10.96 9.31
CA LEU A 10 -2.87 -9.65 9.91
C LEU A 10 -2.26 -9.83 11.30
N ASP A 11 -2.30 -11.03 11.89
CA ASP A 11 -1.81 -11.38 13.23
C ASP A 11 -0.38 -10.91 13.50
N ASN A 12 0.41 -10.69 12.45
CA ASN A 12 1.76 -10.15 12.53
C ASN A 12 1.89 -8.62 12.40
N LEU A 13 0.80 -7.88 12.15
CA LEU A 13 0.73 -6.43 12.28
C LEU A 13 0.46 -6.10 13.75
N SER A 14 1.45 -5.51 14.41
CA SER A 14 1.44 -5.23 15.85
C SER A 14 0.40 -4.21 16.31
N ASP A 15 -0.37 -3.62 15.38
CA ASP A 15 -1.32 -2.55 15.67
C ASP A 15 -2.73 -2.91 15.19
N GLU A 16 -3.61 -3.20 16.15
CA GLU A 16 -5.01 -3.56 15.96
C GLU A 16 -5.79 -2.47 15.21
N LYS A 17 -5.36 -1.21 15.36
CA LYS A 17 -5.97 -0.05 14.71
C LYS A 17 -5.72 -0.05 13.20
N ILE A 18 -4.50 -0.34 12.78
CA ILE A 18 -4.10 -0.44 11.36
C ILE A 18 -4.93 -1.53 10.65
N ARG A 19 -5.19 -2.65 11.35
CA ARG A 19 -6.00 -3.74 10.79
C ARG A 19 -7.46 -3.34 10.56
N SER A 20 -8.06 -2.67 11.54
CA SER A 20 -9.47 -2.26 11.47
C SER A 20 -9.70 -1.22 10.37
N GLU A 21 -8.76 -0.29 10.22
CA GLU A 21 -8.82 0.78 9.21
C GLU A 21 -8.62 0.22 7.80
N PHE A 22 -7.63 -0.66 7.58
CA PHE A 22 -7.44 -1.33 6.29
C PHE A 22 -8.67 -2.13 5.85
N LYS A 23 -9.27 -2.87 6.78
CA LYS A 23 -10.46 -3.68 6.52
C LYS A 23 -11.68 -2.82 6.18
N SER A 24 -11.79 -1.63 6.76
CA SER A 24 -12.87 -0.66 6.49
C SER A 24 -12.71 0.05 5.14
N GLN A 25 -11.47 0.39 4.77
CA GLN A 25 -11.19 1.22 3.59
C GLN A 25 -11.16 0.40 2.28
N TYR A 26 -10.85 -0.89 2.34
CA TYR A 26 -10.73 -1.76 1.16
C TYR A 26 -11.49 -3.09 1.28
N ASP A 27 -12.71 -3.04 1.82
CA ASP A 27 -13.62 -4.20 1.94
C ASP A 27 -14.12 -4.76 0.59
N SER A 28 -13.84 -4.09 -0.53
CA SER A 28 -14.38 -4.41 -1.85
C SER A 28 -13.40 -4.09 -2.96
N GLU A 29 -13.39 -4.94 -3.99
CA GLU A 29 -12.56 -4.82 -5.20
C GLU A 29 -12.76 -3.46 -5.89
N VAL A 30 -14.01 -2.98 -5.94
CA VAL A 30 -14.35 -1.66 -6.53
C VAL A 30 -13.58 -0.52 -5.87
N LYS A 31 -13.45 -0.50 -4.53
CA LYS A 31 -12.69 0.55 -3.83
C LYS A 31 -11.18 0.45 -4.13
N VAL A 32 -10.67 -0.76 -4.28
CA VAL A 32 -9.26 -0.99 -4.66
C VAL A 32 -9.00 -0.47 -6.07
N ASP A 33 -9.91 -0.68 -7.02
CA ASP A 33 -9.76 -0.17 -8.39
C ASP A 33 -9.74 1.35 -8.47
N HIS A 34 -10.64 2.05 -7.76
CA HIS A 34 -10.58 3.52 -7.69
C HIS A 34 -9.26 4.01 -7.05
N GLY A 35 -8.77 3.30 -6.04
CA GLY A 35 -7.47 3.58 -5.44
C GLY A 35 -6.31 3.40 -6.41
N LYS A 36 -6.36 2.38 -7.27
CA LYS A 36 -5.35 2.15 -8.33
C LYS A 36 -5.32 3.31 -9.32
N GLU A 37 -6.47 3.77 -9.78
CA GLU A 37 -6.58 4.92 -10.70
C GLU A 37 -5.91 6.17 -10.11
N TYR A 38 -6.18 6.46 -8.83
CA TYR A 38 -5.54 7.57 -8.14
C TYR A 38 -4.01 7.40 -8.02
N VAL A 39 -3.54 6.19 -7.72
CA VAL A 39 -2.11 5.88 -7.66
C VAL A 39 -1.45 6.07 -9.03
N GLU A 40 -2.06 5.55 -10.10
CA GLU A 40 -1.56 5.68 -11.47
C GLU A 40 -1.42 7.15 -11.90
N GLU A 41 -2.39 8.00 -11.51
CA GLU A 41 -2.37 9.44 -11.83
C GLU A 41 -1.28 10.20 -11.05
N LYS A 42 -1.14 9.93 -9.74
CA LYS A 42 -0.40 10.83 -8.83
C LYS A 42 0.97 10.33 -8.37
N LEU A 43 1.25 9.03 -8.49
CA LEU A 43 2.47 8.44 -7.93
C LEU A 43 3.74 9.08 -8.51
N TRP A 44 3.80 9.20 -9.83
CA TRP A 44 5.00 9.70 -10.51
C TRP A 44 5.22 11.20 -10.26
N GLU A 45 4.16 12.00 -10.17
CA GLU A 45 4.26 13.41 -9.76
C GLU A 45 4.87 13.54 -8.36
N LYS A 46 4.44 12.69 -7.41
CA LYS A 46 5.02 12.65 -6.04
C LYS A 46 6.49 12.25 -6.07
N VAL A 47 6.85 11.18 -6.81
CA VAL A 47 8.23 10.68 -6.92
C VAL A 47 9.14 11.74 -7.53
N GLU A 48 8.71 12.41 -8.60
CA GLU A 48 9.48 13.48 -9.25
C GLU A 48 9.71 14.67 -8.32
N ARG A 49 8.67 15.07 -7.55
CA ARG A 49 8.75 16.18 -6.59
C ARG A 49 9.75 15.92 -5.46
N ILE A 50 9.89 14.67 -5.01
CA ILE A 50 10.89 14.29 -3.99
C ILE A 50 12.32 14.26 -4.60
N GLY A 51 12.44 14.07 -5.91
CA GLY A 51 13.69 14.16 -6.66
C GLY A 51 14.60 12.93 -6.59
N ARG A 52 15.79 13.02 -7.20
CA ARG A 52 16.74 11.90 -7.43
C ARG A 52 17.44 11.30 -6.18
N LYS A 53 17.11 11.74 -4.96
CA LYS A 53 17.73 11.25 -3.72
C LYS A 53 17.06 10.01 -3.13
N ILE A 54 16.02 9.46 -3.75
CA ILE A 54 15.26 8.35 -3.19
C ILE A 54 15.99 7.02 -3.40
N SER A 55 16.48 6.41 -2.31
CA SER A 55 17.03 5.04 -2.31
C SER A 55 16.01 3.96 -2.66
N PHE A 56 14.72 4.29 -2.64
CA PHE A 56 13.58 3.38 -2.76
C PHE A 56 12.81 3.49 -4.08
N ALA A 57 13.32 4.20 -5.10
CA ALA A 57 12.59 4.38 -6.36
C ALA A 57 12.30 3.02 -7.07
N LYS A 58 13.23 2.07 -6.93
CA LYS A 58 13.05 0.70 -7.41
C LYS A 58 11.95 -0.03 -6.62
N ASP A 59 11.88 0.19 -5.32
CA ASP A 59 10.85 -0.40 -4.44
C ASP A 59 9.46 0.12 -4.79
N ILE A 60 9.32 1.44 -5.00
CA ILE A 60 8.07 2.07 -5.43
C ILE A 60 7.63 1.51 -6.79
N LYS A 61 8.57 1.34 -7.72
CA LYS A 61 8.28 0.73 -9.02
C LYS A 61 7.85 -0.74 -8.89
N ALA A 62 8.47 -1.52 -8.01
CA ALA A 62 8.09 -2.91 -7.77
C ALA A 62 6.67 -3.00 -7.18
N LEU A 63 6.35 -2.14 -6.21
CA LEU A 63 4.99 -1.99 -5.66
C LEU A 63 3.99 -1.63 -6.75
N PHE A 64 4.29 -0.63 -7.59
CA PHE A 64 3.43 -0.25 -8.72
C PHE A 64 3.19 -1.43 -9.68
N ASN A 65 4.23 -2.16 -10.05
CA ASN A 65 4.11 -3.32 -10.93
C ASN A 65 3.25 -4.44 -10.30
N TYR A 66 3.43 -4.70 -9.00
CA TYR A 66 2.60 -5.66 -8.25
C TYR A 66 1.11 -5.25 -8.26
N MET A 67 0.84 -3.95 -8.10
CA MET A 67 -0.50 -3.40 -8.08
C MET A 67 -1.25 -3.60 -9.42
N ILE A 68 -0.57 -3.44 -10.55
CA ILE A 68 -1.18 -3.55 -11.88
C ILE A 68 -1.20 -4.99 -12.43
N ASP A 69 -0.52 -5.94 -11.78
CA ASP A 69 -0.43 -7.32 -12.25
C ASP A 69 -1.81 -8.02 -12.19
N PRO A 70 -2.40 -8.45 -13.31
CA PRO A 70 -3.71 -9.10 -13.31
C PRO A 70 -3.73 -10.46 -12.60
N SER A 71 -2.58 -11.11 -12.41
CA SER A 71 -2.46 -12.39 -11.70
C SER A 71 -2.54 -12.25 -10.17
N VAL A 72 -2.33 -11.04 -9.65
CA VAL A 72 -2.42 -10.76 -8.21
C VAL A 72 -3.88 -10.52 -7.81
N ALA A 73 -4.33 -11.23 -6.79
CA ALA A 73 -5.68 -11.08 -6.26
C ALA A 73 -5.92 -9.66 -5.70
N TRP A 74 -7.15 -9.14 -5.87
CA TRP A 74 -7.50 -7.76 -5.50
C TRP A 74 -7.22 -7.45 -4.01
N TYR A 75 -7.45 -8.40 -3.12
CA TYR A 75 -7.23 -8.23 -1.68
C TYR A 75 -5.74 -8.13 -1.32
N ARG A 76 -4.84 -8.65 -2.17
CA ARG A 76 -3.40 -8.45 -2.02
C ARG A 76 -2.98 -7.08 -2.54
N LYS A 77 -3.58 -6.64 -3.65
CA LYS A 77 -3.36 -5.30 -4.23
C LYS A 77 -3.77 -4.19 -3.25
N SER A 78 -4.80 -4.40 -2.44
CA SER A 78 -5.29 -3.38 -1.49
C SER A 78 -4.20 -2.89 -0.52
N ILE A 79 -3.30 -3.78 -0.08
CA ILE A 79 -2.14 -3.44 0.77
C ILE A 79 -1.27 -2.40 0.08
N VAL A 80 -0.91 -2.69 -1.17
CA VAL A 80 -0.03 -1.86 -1.98
C VAL A 80 -0.70 -0.55 -2.33
N VAL A 81 -1.98 -0.59 -2.72
CA VAL A 81 -2.77 0.59 -3.03
C VAL A 81 -2.83 1.52 -1.81
N GLY A 82 -3.18 1.02 -0.64
CA GLY A 82 -3.23 1.83 0.59
C GLY A 82 -1.87 2.46 0.92
N ALA A 83 -0.79 1.69 0.79
CA ALA A 83 0.57 2.18 1.03
C ALA A 83 0.99 3.28 0.05
N LEU A 84 0.69 3.12 -1.24
CA LEU A 84 1.01 4.09 -2.29
C LEU A 84 0.16 5.34 -2.17
N ILE A 85 -1.14 5.23 -1.84
CA ILE A 85 -2.00 6.39 -1.58
C ILE A 85 -1.48 7.20 -0.39
N TYR A 86 -1.14 6.52 0.72
CA TYR A 86 -0.55 7.18 1.88
C TYR A 86 0.76 7.91 1.50
N PHE A 87 1.62 7.27 0.70
CA PHE A 87 2.85 7.89 0.21
C PHE A 87 2.60 9.12 -0.68
N ILE A 88 1.59 9.07 -1.56
CA ILE A 88 1.22 10.17 -2.45
C ILE A 88 0.72 11.37 -1.66
N SER A 89 -0.32 11.17 -0.85
CA SER A 89 -0.96 12.21 -0.06
C SER A 89 -1.39 11.65 1.30
N PRO A 90 -0.51 11.73 2.32
CA PRO A 90 -0.83 11.26 3.68
C PRO A 90 -2.06 11.97 4.27
N ILE A 91 -2.34 13.18 3.80
CA ILE A 91 -3.46 14.02 4.27
C ILE A 91 -4.78 13.62 3.62
N ASP A 92 -4.79 13.23 2.33
CA ASP A 92 -6.02 12.83 1.63
C ASP A 92 -6.41 11.35 1.88
N ALA A 93 -5.45 10.50 2.26
CA ALA A 93 -5.68 9.10 2.59
C ALA A 93 -6.48 8.88 3.90
N ILE A 94 -6.65 9.95 4.68
CA ILE A 94 -7.17 9.92 6.05
C ILE A 94 -8.36 10.87 6.18
N PRO A 95 -9.60 10.39 6.00
CA PRO A 95 -10.73 11.00 6.68
C PRO A 95 -10.68 10.56 8.16
N ASP A 96 -10.38 11.51 9.07
CA ASP A 96 -10.61 11.44 10.53
C ASP A 96 -9.66 10.66 11.47
N ILE A 97 -8.34 10.53 11.19
CA ILE A 97 -7.37 9.81 12.07
C ILE A 97 -6.17 10.67 12.54
N ALA A 98 -6.42 11.97 12.79
CA ALA A 98 -5.39 12.94 13.14
C ALA A 98 -4.45 12.65 14.35
N PRO A 99 -4.78 11.85 15.39
CA PRO A 99 -3.89 11.74 16.55
C PRO A 99 -2.77 10.67 16.46
N LEU A 100 -2.72 9.83 15.43
CA LEU A 100 -1.69 8.76 15.30
C LEU A 100 -0.50 9.14 14.40
N VAL A 101 -0.57 10.31 13.75
CA VAL A 101 0.35 10.75 12.68
C VAL A 101 1.75 11.13 13.20
N GLY A 102 1.93 11.26 14.52
CA GLY A 102 3.20 11.70 15.11
C GLY A 102 4.41 10.76 14.94
N TYR A 103 4.24 9.53 14.44
CA TYR A 103 5.31 8.51 14.40
C TYR A 103 5.57 7.85 13.03
N LEU A 104 4.80 8.15 11.99
CA LEU A 104 4.96 7.55 10.66
C LEU A 104 5.41 8.60 9.64
N ASP A 105 6.72 8.79 9.52
CA ASP A 105 7.30 9.46 8.35
C ASP A 105 6.89 8.67 7.08
N ASP A 106 6.57 9.34 5.96
CA ASP A 106 6.11 8.74 4.68
C ASP A 106 6.88 7.48 4.23
N LEU A 107 8.16 7.38 4.63
CA LEU A 107 9.06 6.26 4.34
C LEU A 107 8.85 5.02 5.22
N GLY A 108 8.34 5.18 6.44
CA GLY A 108 8.10 4.10 7.39
C GLY A 108 7.02 3.13 6.91
N VAL A 109 5.94 3.67 6.33
CA VAL A 109 4.84 2.86 5.76
C VAL A 109 5.32 2.02 4.58
N ILE A 110 6.04 2.63 3.63
CA ILE A 110 6.63 1.91 2.51
C ILE A 110 7.59 0.83 3.01
N THR A 111 8.49 1.15 3.95
CA THR A 111 9.43 0.18 4.51
C THR A 111 8.73 -1.01 5.18
N ALA A 112 7.65 -0.76 5.92
CA ALA A 112 6.86 -1.80 6.56
C ALA A 112 6.22 -2.75 5.53
N VAL A 113 5.65 -2.18 4.46
CA VAL A 113 5.02 -2.96 3.38
C VAL A 113 6.05 -3.75 2.60
N LEU A 114 7.21 -3.18 2.29
CA LEU A 114 8.31 -3.92 1.65
C LEU A 114 8.78 -5.11 2.48
N LYS A 115 8.90 -4.92 3.81
CA LYS A 115 9.26 -6.00 4.73
C LYS A 115 8.18 -7.09 4.78
N TYR A 116 6.91 -6.69 4.79
CA TYR A 116 5.78 -7.62 4.82
C TYR A 116 5.67 -8.45 3.53
N MET A 117 5.77 -7.79 2.37
CA MET A 117 5.62 -8.43 1.06
C MET A 117 6.90 -9.10 0.55
N GLY A 118 8.01 -9.05 1.29
CA GLY A 118 9.37 -9.29 0.83
C GLY A 118 9.54 -10.31 -0.31
N SER A 119 9.11 -11.57 -0.12
CA SER A 119 9.25 -12.62 -1.15
C SER A 119 8.33 -12.44 -2.36
N GLU A 120 7.15 -11.85 -2.17
CA GLU A 120 6.17 -11.61 -3.23
C GLU A 120 6.58 -10.50 -4.17
N LEU A 121 7.37 -9.52 -3.69
CA LEU A 121 7.83 -8.41 -4.52
C LEU A 121 9.05 -8.76 -5.38
N ILE A 122 9.80 -9.82 -5.06
CA ILE A 122 11.02 -10.23 -5.77
C ILE A 122 10.83 -10.26 -7.31
N PRO A 123 9.76 -10.84 -7.88
CA PRO A 123 9.57 -10.88 -9.33
C PRO A 123 9.43 -9.50 -9.99
N TYR A 124 9.01 -8.50 -9.21
CA TYR A 124 8.64 -7.16 -9.70
C TYR A 124 9.78 -6.15 -9.67
N TYR A 125 10.97 -6.55 -9.20
CA TYR A 125 12.20 -5.72 -9.19
C TYR A 125 12.97 -5.72 -10.52
N ASN A 126 12.55 -6.54 -11.49
CA ASN A 126 13.24 -6.75 -12.77
C ASN A 126 12.88 -5.69 -13.82
#